data_AF-A0AAV8FCV2-F1
#
_entry.id   AF-A0AAV8FCV2-F1
#
_cell.length_a   1.000
_cell.length_b   1.000
_cell.length_c   1.000
_cell.angle_alpha   90.00
_cell.angle_beta   90.00
_cell.angle_gamma   90.00
#
_symmetry.space_group_name_H-M   'P 1'
#
loop_
_entity.id
_entity.type
_entity.pdbx_description
1 polymer ?
#
loop_
_entity_poly.entity_id
_entity_poly.type
_entity_poly.pdbx_seq_one_letter_code
_entity_poly.pdbx_strand_id
1 'polypeptide(L)'
;MESDPSTLESGLLCNGDKSSSSPSTSTSSSPLIERKQSEVTVHRAKMAYSTLLKQILANLHEVFLGTRLFPLFSAVPFAIVAQAFEPGSAWVFALSLIGLIPLAERVSFLSEQIAYSTGPTVGGLLNATCGNVPELILALLALHNDQIDVLKWSLLGSILSNLLLVLGSSLLCGGLFNMGKERTIDRKQADVSLSLMLFSLICHGLTVIYKHNTSSGESMTASGAVLVFSRSCGILMLVAYAGCLFFQLNTHRQIFLAQEEDESDEEDVPVIGFTSAIIWLLGMTIIIAILSEYIVSTIEAASESWGIPVRFISVILLPIAGNAAEHAGAIIFAFKNKIDITLGVSLGSATQISMFVMPLALIVAWVKGVNMGLDFSLLETASLVMAIFVTAFTLQDEKWHYMKGLVLVLCYIVIGACFFMKDPSA
;
A
#
# COMPACT_ATOMS: atom_id res chain seq x y z
N MET A 1 37.62 7.36 53.78
CA MET A 1 37.87 7.99 55.08
C MET A 1 36.98 9.20 55.12
N GLU A 2 35.87 9.05 55.86
CA GLU A 2 34.77 10.00 56.03
C GLU A 2 35.21 11.33 56.66
N SER A 3 34.48 12.40 56.36
CA SER A 3 34.12 13.47 57.32
C SER A 3 33.06 14.42 56.73
N ASP A 4 31.82 14.24 57.18
CA ASP A 4 30.79 15.27 57.46
C ASP A 4 31.26 16.18 58.64
N PRO A 5 30.56 17.25 59.14
CA PRO A 5 29.12 17.56 59.07
C PRO A 5 28.70 19.07 59.01
N SER A 6 27.37 19.22 59.06
CA SER A 6 26.41 20.33 59.27
C SER A 6 26.64 21.46 60.29
N THR A 7 25.82 22.52 60.15
CA THR A 7 25.25 23.41 61.21
C THR A 7 23.82 23.85 60.76
N LEU A 8 22.72 23.47 61.43
CA LEU A 8 22.03 24.10 62.61
C LEU A 8 21.36 25.45 62.25
N GLU A 9 20.10 25.81 62.54
CA GLU A 9 19.22 25.51 63.69
C GLU A 9 17.72 25.84 63.43
N SER A 10 16.84 24.88 63.75
CA SER A 10 15.62 24.85 64.60
C SER A 10 14.77 26.08 65.02
N GLY A 11 13.42 25.86 65.01
CA GLY A 11 12.41 26.41 65.94
C GLY A 11 11.09 26.83 65.25
N LEU A 12 9.85 26.50 65.63
CA LEU A 12 9.28 25.77 66.78
C LEU A 12 7.77 25.45 66.48
N LEU A 13 7.38 24.17 66.59
CA LEU A 13 6.16 23.52 67.13
C LEU A 13 4.69 24.06 67.00
N CYS A 14 3.82 23.10 66.63
CA CYS A 14 2.60 22.60 67.31
C CYS A 14 1.18 22.82 66.71
N ASN A 15 0.62 21.70 66.19
CA ASN A 15 -0.70 21.06 66.39
C ASN A 15 -2.00 21.87 66.65
N GLY A 16 -3.09 21.46 65.97
CA GLY A 16 -4.38 21.25 66.65
C GLY A 16 -5.66 21.68 65.92
N ASP A 17 -6.33 20.69 65.32
CA ASP A 17 -7.79 20.45 65.33
C ASP A 17 -8.85 21.26 64.55
N LYS A 18 -9.86 20.47 64.17
CA LYS A 18 -11.06 20.68 63.35
C LYS A 18 -12.05 21.70 63.93
N SER A 19 -12.79 22.40 63.09
CA SER A 19 -14.25 22.25 62.94
C SER A 19 -14.90 23.37 62.11
N SER A 20 -16.00 22.97 61.48
CA SER A 20 -16.93 23.66 60.59
C SER A 20 -17.58 24.94 61.13
N SER A 21 -17.77 25.94 60.27
CA SER A 21 -19.07 26.63 60.09
C SER A 21 -18.99 27.65 58.94
N SER A 22 -19.89 27.53 57.97
CA SER A 22 -20.31 28.65 57.13
C SER A 22 -21.37 29.46 57.88
N PRO A 23 -21.46 30.78 57.63
CA PRO A 23 -22.70 31.22 57.01
C PRO A 23 -22.48 32.24 55.87
N SER A 24 -23.45 32.18 54.96
CA SER A 24 -23.68 32.99 53.77
C SER A 24 -23.47 34.51 53.91
N THR A 25 -22.85 35.11 52.89
CA THR A 25 -23.14 36.49 52.49
C THR A 25 -23.17 36.59 50.97
N SER A 26 -24.32 37.02 50.47
CA SER A 26 -24.60 37.37 49.09
C SER A 26 -23.66 38.48 48.59
N THR A 27 -23.02 38.27 47.45
CA THR A 27 -22.49 39.37 46.63
C THR A 27 -22.92 39.13 45.19
N SER A 28 -23.70 40.08 44.68
CA SER A 28 -24.21 40.09 43.31
C SER A 28 -23.05 40.09 42.32
N SER A 29 -22.96 39.07 41.48
CA SER A 29 -22.14 39.14 40.26
C SER A 29 -22.76 40.21 39.36
N SER A 30 -22.13 41.39 39.32
CA SER A 30 -22.55 42.47 38.42
C SER A 30 -22.57 41.95 36.97
N PRO A 31 -23.65 42.18 36.19
CA PRO A 31 -23.85 41.57 34.86
C PRO A 31 -22.77 41.94 33.84
N LEU A 32 -21.98 42.98 34.11
CA LEU A 32 -20.82 43.39 33.31
C LEU A 32 -19.62 42.43 33.43
N ILE A 33 -19.45 41.73 34.56
CA ILE A 33 -18.33 40.79 34.76
C ILE A 33 -18.60 39.46 34.06
N GLU A 34 -19.83 38.94 34.16
CA GLU A 34 -20.26 37.75 33.41
C GLU A 34 -20.22 37.99 31.89
N ARG A 35 -20.64 39.18 31.43
CA ARG A 35 -20.59 39.53 30.00
C ARG A 35 -19.17 39.60 29.46
N LYS A 36 -18.23 40.12 30.25
CA LYS A 36 -16.79 40.22 29.89
C LYS A 36 -16.09 38.85 29.93
N GLN A 37 -16.44 37.98 30.88
CA GLN A 37 -15.94 36.59 30.91
C GLN A 37 -16.52 35.75 29.76
N SER A 38 -17.79 35.95 29.41
CA SER A 38 -18.45 35.35 28.25
C SER A 38 -17.81 35.81 26.93
N GLU A 39 -17.53 37.11 26.76
CA GLU A 39 -16.83 37.64 25.59
C GLU A 39 -15.41 37.09 25.46
N VAL A 40 -14.66 36.95 26.56
CA VAL A 40 -13.30 36.37 26.55
C VAL A 40 -13.30 34.87 26.24
N THR A 41 -14.28 34.10 26.76
CA THR A 41 -14.41 32.66 26.43
C THR A 41 -14.82 32.46 24.99
N VAL A 42 -15.77 33.26 24.47
CA VAL A 42 -16.14 33.25 23.05
C VAL A 42 -14.94 33.65 22.18
N HIS A 43 -14.15 34.65 22.56
CA HIS A 43 -12.97 35.06 21.79
C HIS A 43 -11.85 34.00 21.80
N ARG A 44 -11.65 33.28 22.91
CA ARG A 44 -10.72 32.13 22.98
C ARG A 44 -11.22 30.94 22.14
N ALA A 45 -12.51 30.63 22.21
CA ALA A 45 -13.11 29.57 21.38
C ALA A 45 -13.03 29.92 19.89
N LYS A 46 -13.25 31.19 19.52
CA LYS A 46 -13.14 31.67 18.14
C LYS A 46 -11.69 31.68 17.64
N MET A 47 -10.72 32.03 18.50
CA MET A 47 -9.29 31.95 18.19
C MET A 47 -8.85 30.49 18.02
N ALA A 48 -9.20 29.60 18.95
CA ALA A 48 -8.92 28.17 18.87
C ALA A 48 -9.58 27.52 17.64
N TYR A 49 -10.83 27.89 17.33
CA TYR A 49 -11.51 27.47 16.11
C TYR A 49 -10.81 28.01 14.86
N SER A 50 -10.34 29.26 14.85
CA SER A 50 -9.60 29.80 13.69
C SER A 50 -8.24 29.12 13.49
N THR A 51 -7.56 28.74 14.58
CA THR A 51 -6.28 28.03 14.52
C THR A 51 -6.50 26.59 14.06
N LEU A 52 -7.51 25.90 14.60
CA LEU A 52 -7.91 24.56 14.18
C LEU A 52 -8.38 24.55 12.72
N LEU A 53 -9.17 25.54 12.29
CA LEU A 53 -9.64 25.68 10.92
C LEU A 53 -8.48 25.97 9.96
N LYS A 54 -7.53 26.83 10.34
CA LYS A 54 -6.30 27.07 9.56
C LYS A 54 -5.44 25.81 9.46
N GLN A 55 -5.34 25.03 10.52
CA GLN A 55 -4.59 23.78 10.56
C GLN A 55 -5.27 22.70 9.72
N ILE A 56 -6.60 22.61 9.76
CA ILE A 56 -7.40 21.74 8.89
C ILE A 56 -7.27 22.19 7.43
N LEU A 57 -7.33 23.50 7.13
CA LEU A 57 -7.17 24.01 5.77
C LEU A 57 -5.77 23.75 5.22
N ALA A 58 -4.73 23.93 6.05
CA ALA A 58 -3.35 23.62 5.70
C ALA A 58 -3.19 22.12 5.40
N ASN A 59 -3.72 21.26 6.28
CA ASN A 59 -3.72 19.81 6.07
C ASN A 59 -4.52 19.43 4.81
N LEU A 60 -5.67 20.08 4.55
CA LEU A 60 -6.47 19.84 3.35
C LEU A 60 -5.70 20.21 2.08
N HIS A 61 -5.00 21.34 2.11
CA HIS A 61 -4.16 21.78 1.00
C HIS A 61 -3.02 20.79 0.75
N GLU A 62 -2.33 20.36 1.80
CA GLU A 62 -1.21 19.42 1.66
C GLU A 62 -1.68 18.04 1.18
N VAL A 63 -2.79 17.55 1.72
CA VAL A 63 -3.33 16.24 1.38
C VAL A 63 -3.92 16.22 -0.02
N PHE A 64 -4.63 17.25 -0.48
CA PHE A 64 -5.23 17.22 -1.81
C PHE A 64 -4.37 17.94 -2.86
N LEU A 65 -3.93 19.17 -2.59
CA LEU A 65 -3.21 19.99 -3.56
C LEU A 65 -1.69 19.78 -3.56
N GLY A 66 -1.13 19.11 -2.55
CA GLY A 66 0.31 18.80 -2.48
C GLY A 66 0.79 17.81 -3.56
N THR A 67 -0.11 17.07 -4.19
CA THR A 67 0.21 16.12 -5.26
C THR A 67 -0.02 16.69 -6.65
N ARG A 68 0.90 16.38 -7.59
CA ARG A 68 0.70 16.71 -9.02
C ARG A 68 -0.48 15.96 -9.63
N LEU A 69 -0.95 14.91 -8.97
CA LEU A 69 -2.13 14.13 -9.35
C LEU A 69 -3.45 14.78 -8.88
N PHE A 70 -3.40 15.96 -8.26
CA PHE A 70 -4.59 16.66 -7.75
C PHE A 70 -5.77 16.71 -8.74
N PRO A 71 -5.56 16.98 -10.06
CA PRO A 71 -6.67 17.03 -11.01
C PRO A 71 -7.49 15.73 -11.07
N LEU A 72 -6.87 14.58 -10.81
CA LEU A 72 -7.54 13.28 -10.86
C LEU A 72 -8.50 13.07 -9.68
N PHE A 73 -8.36 13.81 -8.57
CA PHE A 73 -9.33 13.73 -7.46
C PHE A 73 -10.74 14.11 -7.89
N SER A 74 -10.88 14.91 -8.95
CA SER A 74 -12.20 15.24 -9.51
C SER A 74 -12.95 14.00 -10.02
N ALA A 75 -12.25 12.91 -10.38
CA ALA A 75 -12.88 11.67 -10.82
C ALA A 75 -13.65 10.97 -9.69
N VAL A 76 -13.27 11.17 -8.42
CA VAL A 76 -13.95 10.56 -7.26
C VAL A 76 -15.41 11.02 -7.12
N PRO A 77 -15.72 12.34 -7.01
CA PRO A 77 -17.11 12.78 -6.95
C PRO A 77 -17.86 12.47 -8.25
N PHE A 78 -17.20 12.52 -9.42
CA PHE A 78 -17.85 12.11 -10.67
C PHE A 78 -18.21 10.62 -10.68
N ALA A 79 -17.37 9.74 -10.14
CA ALA A 79 -17.68 8.31 -10.02
C ALA A 79 -18.89 8.08 -9.11
N ILE A 80 -18.95 8.77 -7.96
CA ILE A 80 -20.07 8.67 -7.02
C ILE A 80 -21.37 9.18 -7.66
N VAL A 81 -21.32 10.32 -8.35
CA VAL A 81 -22.47 10.87 -9.07
C VAL A 81 -22.90 9.93 -10.20
N ALA A 82 -21.97 9.44 -11.01
CA ALA A 82 -22.26 8.49 -12.09
C ALA A 82 -22.91 7.22 -11.55
N GLN A 83 -22.42 6.67 -10.44
CA GLN A 83 -23.02 5.50 -9.80
C GLN A 83 -24.44 5.76 -9.29
N ALA A 84 -24.76 6.99 -8.88
CA ALA A 84 -26.10 7.35 -8.42
C ALA A 84 -27.13 7.48 -9.57
N PHE A 85 -26.69 7.87 -10.77
CA PHE A 85 -27.58 8.10 -11.92
C PHE A 85 -27.61 6.93 -12.91
N GLU A 86 -26.46 6.32 -13.20
CA GLU A 86 -26.31 5.18 -14.11
C GLU A 86 -25.49 4.06 -13.44
N PRO A 87 -26.07 3.37 -12.44
CA PRO A 87 -25.41 2.23 -11.81
C PRO A 87 -25.08 1.17 -12.86
N GLY A 88 -23.88 0.62 -12.82
CA GLY A 88 -23.47 -0.44 -13.76
C GLY A 88 -22.89 0.08 -15.09
N SER A 89 -22.74 1.39 -15.27
CA SER A 89 -22.17 1.95 -16.51
C SER A 89 -20.65 1.78 -16.56
N ALA A 90 -20.10 1.52 -17.75
CA ALA A 90 -18.65 1.47 -18.00
C ALA A 90 -17.93 2.80 -17.62
N TRP A 91 -18.66 3.91 -17.59
CA TRP A 91 -18.12 5.19 -17.13
C TRP A 91 -17.85 5.22 -15.63
N VAL A 92 -18.66 4.52 -14.82
CA VAL A 92 -18.41 4.38 -13.39
C VAL A 92 -17.09 3.63 -13.17
N PHE A 93 -16.86 2.56 -13.93
CA PHE A 93 -15.60 1.82 -13.90
C PHE A 93 -14.40 2.74 -14.21
N ALA A 94 -14.45 3.47 -15.33
CA ALA A 94 -13.36 4.37 -15.74
C ALA A 94 -13.08 5.48 -14.72
N LEU A 95 -14.13 6.14 -14.23
CA LEU A 95 -13.99 7.22 -13.25
C LEU A 95 -13.46 6.70 -11.92
N SER A 96 -13.90 5.53 -11.48
CA SER A 96 -13.40 4.88 -10.26
C SER A 96 -11.93 4.50 -10.40
N LEU A 97 -11.53 3.96 -11.55
CA LEU A 97 -10.14 3.62 -11.84
C LEU A 97 -9.23 4.85 -11.83
N ILE A 98 -9.66 5.94 -12.47
CA ILE A 98 -8.92 7.22 -12.47
C ILE A 98 -8.86 7.82 -11.07
N GLY A 99 -9.95 7.73 -10.31
CA GLY A 99 -10.03 8.20 -8.93
C GLY A 99 -9.13 7.42 -7.96
N LEU A 100 -8.85 6.15 -8.25
CA LEU A 100 -7.98 5.30 -7.44
C LEU A 100 -6.51 5.76 -7.47
N ILE A 101 -6.04 6.26 -8.62
CA ILE A 101 -4.66 6.70 -8.83
C ILE A 101 -4.18 7.72 -7.77
N PRO A 102 -4.83 8.89 -7.60
CA PRO A 102 -4.41 9.86 -6.59
C PRO A 102 -4.67 9.38 -5.16
N LEU A 103 -5.64 8.48 -4.94
CA LEU A 103 -5.91 7.93 -3.61
C LEU A 103 -4.82 6.97 -3.14
N ALA A 104 -4.37 6.06 -4.02
CA ALA A 104 -3.26 5.15 -3.75
C ALA A 104 -2.00 5.93 -3.38
N GLU A 105 -1.73 7.01 -4.12
CA GLU A 105 -0.58 7.89 -3.86
C GLU A 105 -0.67 8.58 -2.50
N ARG A 106 -1.84 9.11 -2.13
CA ARG A 106 -2.01 9.74 -0.81
C ARG A 106 -1.97 8.74 0.33
N VAL A 107 -2.46 7.50 0.16
CA VAL A 107 -2.35 6.46 1.19
C VAL A 107 -0.88 6.12 1.46
N SER A 108 -0.06 5.98 0.42
CA SER A 108 1.39 5.76 0.55
C SER A 108 2.07 6.93 1.28
N PHE A 109 1.79 8.17 0.86
CA PHE A 109 2.31 9.37 1.54
C PHE A 109 1.90 9.43 3.02
N LEU A 110 0.62 9.21 3.34
CA LEU A 110 0.12 9.26 4.72
C LEU A 110 0.71 8.16 5.58
N SER A 111 0.95 6.97 5.01
CA SER A 111 1.67 5.88 5.66
C SER A 111 3.10 6.30 6.05
N GLU A 112 3.82 6.95 5.14
CA GLU A 112 5.15 7.48 5.40
C GLU A 112 5.15 8.53 6.53
N GLN A 113 4.20 9.48 6.50
CA GLN A 113 4.03 10.49 7.56
C GLN A 113 3.82 9.86 8.95
N ILE A 114 3.12 8.72 9.02
CA ILE A 114 2.92 7.96 10.26
C ILE A 114 4.22 7.21 10.64
N ALA A 115 4.96 6.69 9.67
CA ALA A 115 6.23 5.99 9.88
C ALA A 115 7.28 6.88 10.58
N TYR A 116 7.39 8.17 10.19
CA TYR A 116 8.28 9.14 10.86
C TYR A 116 8.05 9.25 12.37
N SER A 117 6.81 9.03 12.84
CA SER A 117 6.44 9.19 14.25
C SER A 117 6.38 7.89 15.05
N THR A 118 6.48 6.72 14.40
CA THR A 118 6.24 5.40 15.04
C THR A 118 7.51 4.57 15.24
N GLY A 119 8.64 5.06 14.74
CA GLY A 119 9.94 4.41 14.83
C GLY A 119 10.11 3.28 13.81
N PRO A 120 11.34 2.80 13.57
CA PRO A 120 11.66 1.99 12.39
C PRO A 120 10.87 0.68 12.28
N THR A 121 10.66 -0.03 13.39
CA THR A 121 9.97 -1.33 13.37
C THR A 121 8.47 -1.19 13.08
N VAL A 122 7.79 -0.27 13.76
CA VAL A 122 6.34 -0.06 13.57
C VAL A 122 6.09 0.68 12.26
N GLY A 123 6.92 1.65 11.92
CA GLY A 123 6.89 2.36 10.65
C GLY A 123 7.10 1.44 9.46
N GLY A 124 8.11 0.55 9.51
CA GLY A 124 8.34 -0.43 8.45
C GLY A 124 7.19 -1.43 8.28
N LEU A 125 6.59 -1.90 9.38
CA LEU A 125 5.41 -2.77 9.30
C LEU A 125 4.17 -2.04 8.74
N LEU A 126 3.99 -0.79 9.14
CA LEU A 126 2.90 0.06 8.68
C LEU A 126 3.06 0.36 7.19
N ASN A 127 4.28 0.67 6.73
CA ASN A 127 4.58 0.90 5.33
C ASN A 127 4.36 -0.35 4.48
N ALA A 128 4.84 -1.51 4.96
CA ALA A 128 4.62 -2.78 4.28
C ALA A 128 3.14 -3.14 4.10
N THR A 129 2.31 -2.77 5.07
CA THR A 129 0.86 -3.03 5.04
C THR A 129 0.12 -1.98 4.22
N CYS A 130 0.38 -0.70 4.48
CA CYS A 130 -0.36 0.43 3.91
C CYS A 130 0.00 0.69 2.44
N GLY A 131 1.22 0.37 2.01
CA GLY A 131 1.63 0.50 0.61
C GLY A 131 0.76 -0.34 -0.34
N ASN A 132 0.26 -1.49 0.11
CA ASN A 132 -0.58 -2.39 -0.68
C ASN A 132 -2.07 -2.36 -0.30
N VAL A 133 -2.51 -1.31 0.41
CA VAL A 133 -3.92 -1.17 0.84
C VAL A 133 -4.88 -1.15 -0.35
N PRO A 134 -4.64 -0.41 -1.45
CA PRO A 134 -5.53 -0.43 -2.61
C PRO A 134 -5.76 -1.84 -3.16
N GLU A 135 -4.70 -2.62 -3.33
CA GLU A 135 -4.71 -3.99 -3.85
C GLU A 135 -5.39 -4.94 -2.87
N LEU A 136 -5.08 -4.83 -1.58
CA LEU A 136 -5.69 -5.64 -0.54
C LEU A 136 -7.20 -5.39 -0.45
N ILE A 137 -7.64 -4.13 -0.45
CA ILE A 137 -9.07 -3.79 -0.41
C ILE A 137 -9.78 -4.30 -1.65
N LEU A 138 -9.22 -4.06 -2.84
CA LEU A 138 -9.78 -4.54 -4.10
C LEU A 138 -9.91 -6.08 -4.09
N ALA A 139 -8.88 -6.79 -3.63
CA ALA A 139 -8.90 -8.24 -3.51
C ALA A 139 -9.95 -8.75 -2.51
N LEU A 140 -10.09 -8.10 -1.35
CA LEU A 140 -11.07 -8.48 -0.34
C LEU A 140 -12.52 -8.20 -0.80
N LEU A 141 -12.77 -7.11 -1.53
CA LEU A 141 -14.09 -6.82 -2.10
C LEU A 141 -14.43 -7.74 -3.27
N ALA A 142 -13.46 -8.05 -4.14
CA ALA A 142 -13.65 -9.08 -5.16
C ALA A 142 -13.96 -10.45 -4.54
N LEU A 143 -13.29 -10.82 -3.43
CA LEU A 143 -13.61 -12.02 -2.66
C LEU A 143 -15.02 -11.94 -2.04
N HIS A 144 -15.39 -10.78 -1.51
CA HIS A 144 -16.70 -10.58 -0.91
C HIS A 144 -17.83 -10.80 -1.92
N ASN A 145 -17.64 -10.31 -3.15
CA ASN A 145 -18.58 -10.42 -4.27
C ASN A 145 -18.39 -11.71 -5.09
N ASP A 146 -17.66 -12.69 -4.55
CA ASP A 146 -17.39 -14.02 -5.14
C ASP A 146 -16.72 -13.99 -6.54
N GLN A 147 -16.08 -12.86 -6.90
CA GLN A 147 -15.28 -12.67 -8.11
C GLN A 147 -13.82 -13.13 -7.90
N ILE A 148 -13.64 -14.43 -7.69
CA ILE A 148 -12.32 -15.03 -7.39
C ILE A 148 -11.32 -14.85 -8.53
N ASP A 149 -11.80 -14.86 -9.78
CA ASP A 149 -10.93 -14.66 -10.93
C ASP A 149 -10.42 -13.22 -11.01
N VAL A 150 -11.29 -12.22 -10.79
CA VAL A 150 -10.90 -10.80 -10.74
C VAL A 150 -9.87 -10.55 -9.64
N LEU A 151 -10.06 -11.16 -8.47
CA LEU A 151 -9.09 -11.14 -7.37
C LEU A 151 -7.73 -11.72 -7.80
N LYS A 152 -7.72 -12.95 -8.33
CA LYS A 152 -6.49 -13.63 -8.73
C LYS A 152 -5.76 -12.84 -9.81
N TRP A 153 -6.49 -12.36 -10.81
CA TRP A 153 -5.95 -11.62 -11.94
C TRP A 153 -5.42 -10.24 -11.54
N SER A 154 -6.09 -9.51 -10.64
CA SER A 154 -5.62 -8.20 -10.18
C SER A 154 -4.32 -8.31 -9.38
N LEU A 155 -4.22 -9.26 -8.45
CA LEU A 155 -3.01 -9.48 -7.67
C LEU A 155 -1.84 -10.00 -8.54
N LEU A 156 -2.11 -10.93 -9.46
CA LEU A 156 -1.11 -11.38 -10.44
C LEU A 156 -0.62 -10.21 -11.29
N GLY A 157 -1.55 -9.41 -11.81
CA GLY A 157 -1.27 -8.25 -12.63
C GLY A 157 -0.42 -7.21 -11.91
N SER A 158 -0.64 -7.01 -10.61
CA SER A 158 0.18 -6.11 -9.80
C SER A 158 1.61 -6.60 -9.60
N ILE A 159 1.80 -7.92 -9.41
CA ILE A 159 3.15 -8.51 -9.42
C ILE A 159 3.83 -8.29 -10.78
N LEU A 160 3.13 -8.56 -11.89
CA LEU A 160 3.68 -8.36 -13.25
C LEU A 160 3.99 -6.90 -13.55
N SER A 161 3.12 -5.98 -13.11
CA SER A 161 3.28 -4.53 -13.26
C SER A 161 4.54 -4.07 -12.53
N ASN A 162 4.72 -4.45 -11.27
CA ASN A 162 5.88 -4.03 -10.50
C ASN A 162 7.20 -4.58 -11.05
N LEU A 163 7.22 -5.87 -11.41
CA LEU A 163 8.42 -6.51 -11.96
C LEU A 163 8.84 -5.98 -13.34
N LEU A 164 7.88 -5.76 -14.24
CA LEU A 164 8.17 -5.51 -15.65
C LEU A 164 7.89 -4.06 -16.04
N LEU A 165 6.71 -3.54 -15.70
CA LEU A 165 6.31 -2.19 -16.10
C LEU A 165 7.00 -1.13 -15.24
N VAL A 166 6.86 -1.19 -13.93
CA VAL A 166 7.42 -0.19 -13.00
C VAL A 166 8.94 -0.23 -13.06
N LEU A 167 9.55 -1.39 -12.82
CA LEU A 167 11.00 -1.51 -12.91
C LEU A 167 11.51 -1.20 -14.32
N GLY A 168 10.88 -1.76 -15.36
CA GLY A 168 11.31 -1.56 -16.74
C GLY A 168 11.28 -0.11 -17.18
N SER A 169 10.18 0.60 -16.93
CA SER A 169 10.05 2.01 -17.27
C SER A 169 11.00 2.88 -16.45
N SER A 170 11.25 2.55 -15.18
CA SER A 170 12.21 3.26 -14.34
C SER A 170 13.64 3.11 -14.86
N LEU A 171 14.06 1.88 -15.20
CA LEU A 171 15.38 1.64 -15.81
C LEU A 171 15.50 2.27 -17.20
N LEU A 172 14.42 2.28 -17.99
CA LEU A 172 14.39 2.88 -19.32
C LEU A 172 14.54 4.41 -19.23
N CYS A 173 13.61 5.07 -18.53
CA CYS A 173 13.56 6.51 -18.40
C CYS A 173 14.77 7.04 -17.63
N GLY A 174 15.10 6.43 -16.48
CA GLY A 174 16.27 6.79 -15.69
C GLY A 174 17.57 6.56 -16.45
N GLY A 175 17.67 5.45 -17.20
CA GLY A 175 18.88 5.13 -17.98
C GLY A 175 19.09 6.07 -19.18
N LEU A 176 18.01 6.50 -19.82
CA LEU A 176 18.08 7.50 -20.90
C LEU A 176 18.47 8.88 -20.35
N PHE A 177 17.94 9.27 -19.20
CA PHE A 177 18.25 10.55 -18.58
C PHE A 177 19.66 10.62 -17.99
N ASN A 178 20.12 9.54 -17.35
CA ASN A 178 21.42 9.44 -16.72
C ASN A 178 22.48 8.76 -17.61
N MET A 179 22.34 8.91 -18.93
CA MET A 179 23.24 8.29 -19.90
C MET A 179 24.70 8.69 -19.62
N GLY A 180 25.57 7.68 -19.40
CA GLY A 180 26.98 7.89 -19.05
C GLY A 180 27.27 8.23 -17.58
N LYS A 181 26.26 8.25 -16.71
CA LYS A 181 26.37 8.44 -15.24
C LYS A 181 25.89 7.20 -14.46
N GLU A 182 25.86 6.05 -15.12
CA GLU A 182 25.43 4.78 -14.55
C GLU A 182 26.29 4.42 -13.33
N ARG A 183 25.62 4.17 -12.21
CA ARG A 183 26.25 3.69 -10.97
C ARG A 183 26.09 2.19 -10.83
N THR A 184 26.95 1.57 -10.03
CA THR A 184 26.77 0.18 -9.61
C THR A 184 25.60 0.07 -8.64
N ILE A 185 24.84 -1.02 -8.74
CA ILE A 185 23.65 -1.32 -7.93
C ILE A 185 24.08 -2.04 -6.64
N ASP A 186 23.61 -1.61 -5.47
CA ASP A 186 23.60 -2.45 -4.26
C ASP A 186 22.40 -3.39 -4.30
N ARG A 187 22.68 -4.67 -4.49
CA ARG A 187 21.67 -5.69 -4.76
C ARG A 187 21.15 -6.42 -3.54
N LYS A 188 21.63 -6.13 -2.32
CA LYS A 188 21.29 -6.92 -1.13
C LYS A 188 19.78 -7.05 -0.91
N GLN A 189 19.04 -5.93 -0.99
CA GLN A 189 17.59 -5.94 -0.86
C GLN A 189 16.91 -6.63 -2.04
N ALA A 190 17.37 -6.35 -3.26
CA ALA A 190 16.84 -6.97 -4.48
C ALA A 190 16.96 -8.50 -4.45
N ASP A 191 18.10 -9.03 -4.00
CA ASP A 191 18.37 -10.47 -3.94
C ASP A 191 17.49 -11.18 -2.89
N VAL A 192 17.22 -10.54 -1.75
CA VAL A 192 16.26 -11.06 -0.75
C VAL A 192 14.85 -11.12 -1.33
N SER A 193 14.39 -10.03 -1.97
CA SER A 193 13.09 -9.98 -2.63
C SER A 193 12.95 -11.04 -3.72
N LEU A 194 13.93 -11.14 -4.63
CA LEU A 194 13.94 -12.15 -5.69
C LEU A 194 13.92 -13.59 -5.14
N SER A 195 14.64 -13.86 -4.03
CA SER A 195 14.63 -15.18 -3.39
C SER A 195 13.24 -15.55 -2.86
N LEU A 196 12.53 -14.60 -2.26
CA LEU A 196 11.14 -14.80 -1.79
C LEU A 196 10.16 -14.94 -2.96
N MET A 197 10.35 -14.17 -4.04
CA MET A 197 9.54 -14.32 -5.24
C MET A 197 9.75 -15.68 -5.93
N LEU A 198 10.98 -16.20 -5.96
CA LEU A 198 11.27 -17.56 -6.43
C LEU A 198 10.60 -18.61 -5.54
N PHE A 199 10.58 -18.41 -4.22
CA PHE A 199 9.83 -19.29 -3.32
C PHE A 199 8.32 -19.24 -3.58
N SER A 200 7.75 -18.05 -3.78
CA SER A 200 6.35 -17.89 -4.22
C SER A 200 6.10 -18.62 -5.54
N LEU A 201 7.03 -18.54 -6.49
CA LEU A 201 6.93 -19.22 -7.77
C LEU A 201 6.88 -20.73 -7.62
N ILE A 202 7.65 -21.31 -6.69
CA ILE A 202 7.59 -22.73 -6.36
C ILE A 202 6.20 -23.09 -5.83
N CYS A 203 5.65 -22.32 -4.89
CA CYS A 203 4.30 -22.53 -4.35
C CYS A 203 3.22 -22.50 -5.44
N HIS A 204 3.22 -21.49 -6.29
CA HIS A 204 2.26 -21.35 -7.39
C HIS A 204 2.46 -22.44 -8.46
N GLY A 205 3.69 -22.64 -8.92
CA GLY A 205 4.04 -23.59 -9.98
C GLY A 205 3.74 -25.03 -9.58
N LEU A 206 4.12 -25.44 -8.36
CA LEU A 206 3.80 -26.79 -7.87
C LEU A 206 2.30 -26.99 -7.67
N THR A 207 1.54 -25.96 -7.28
CA THR A 207 0.08 -26.06 -7.17
C THR A 207 -0.56 -26.35 -8.53
N VAL A 208 -0.12 -25.66 -9.58
CA VAL A 208 -0.61 -25.89 -10.96
C VAL A 208 -0.20 -27.26 -11.48
N ILE A 209 1.05 -27.67 -11.27
CA ILE A 209 1.53 -29.01 -11.65
C ILE A 209 0.72 -30.08 -10.92
N TYR A 210 0.50 -29.92 -9.62
CA TYR A 210 -0.28 -30.85 -8.81
C TYR A 210 -1.72 -30.96 -9.33
N LYS A 211 -2.39 -29.83 -9.59
CA LYS A 211 -3.73 -29.80 -10.21
C LYS A 211 -3.78 -30.57 -11.52
N HIS A 212 -2.82 -30.38 -12.43
CA HIS A 212 -2.80 -31.09 -13.71
C HIS A 212 -2.60 -32.61 -13.55
N ASN A 213 -1.76 -33.03 -12.61
CA ASN A 213 -1.54 -34.46 -12.34
C ASN A 213 -2.76 -35.11 -11.70
N THR A 214 -3.41 -34.44 -10.76
CA THR A 214 -4.58 -34.99 -10.04
C THR A 214 -5.86 -34.94 -10.88
N SER A 215 -5.99 -34.00 -11.82
CA SER A 215 -7.15 -33.93 -12.74
C SER A 215 -7.26 -35.13 -13.69
N SER A 216 -6.20 -35.95 -13.79
CA SER A 216 -6.17 -37.15 -14.61
C SER A 216 -6.79 -38.39 -13.92
N GLY A 217 -7.24 -38.30 -12.65
CA GLY A 217 -7.92 -39.37 -11.93
C GLY A 217 -8.96 -38.86 -10.91
N GLU A 218 -10.24 -39.21 -11.12
CA GLU A 218 -11.42 -39.07 -10.24
C GLU A 218 -11.70 -37.69 -9.56
N SER A 219 -12.81 -37.04 -9.92
CA SER A 219 -12.94 -35.57 -9.93
C SER A 219 -13.32 -34.84 -8.62
N MET A 220 -13.69 -35.53 -7.53
CA MET A 220 -14.10 -34.85 -6.28
C MET A 220 -13.03 -34.84 -5.18
N THR A 221 -12.34 -35.95 -4.94
CA THR A 221 -11.23 -36.02 -3.96
C THR A 221 -10.02 -35.23 -4.44
N ALA A 222 -9.79 -35.21 -5.75
CA ALA A 222 -8.75 -34.46 -6.43
C ALA A 222 -8.81 -32.95 -6.14
N SER A 223 -10.00 -32.36 -6.29
CA SER A 223 -10.22 -30.92 -6.09
C SER A 223 -9.99 -30.48 -4.64
N GLY A 224 -10.39 -31.32 -3.68
CA GLY A 224 -10.12 -31.07 -2.26
C GLY A 224 -8.62 -31.11 -1.91
N ALA A 225 -7.88 -32.05 -2.49
CA ALA A 225 -6.44 -32.18 -2.26
C ALA A 225 -5.65 -30.97 -2.81
N VAL A 226 -5.99 -30.48 -4.00
CA VAL A 226 -5.38 -29.27 -4.60
C VAL A 226 -5.61 -28.03 -3.72
N LEU A 227 -6.81 -27.92 -3.15
CA LEU A 227 -7.16 -26.81 -2.26
C LEU A 227 -6.40 -26.87 -0.93
N VAL A 228 -6.29 -28.05 -0.32
CA VAL A 228 -5.48 -28.25 0.89
C VAL A 228 -4.02 -27.90 0.61
N PHE A 229 -3.46 -28.38 -0.50
CA PHE A 229 -2.08 -28.07 -0.90
C PHE A 229 -1.87 -26.56 -1.12
N SER A 230 -2.81 -25.89 -1.78
CA SER A 230 -2.79 -24.43 -1.96
C SER A 230 -2.76 -23.70 -0.61
N ARG A 231 -3.62 -24.10 0.33
CA ARG A 231 -3.68 -23.52 1.68
C ARG A 231 -2.38 -23.75 2.46
N SER A 232 -1.79 -24.93 2.37
CA SER A 232 -0.48 -25.22 2.97
C SER A 232 0.62 -24.32 2.39
N CYS A 233 0.63 -24.13 1.06
CA CYS A 233 1.56 -23.20 0.41
C CYS A 233 1.35 -21.75 0.89
N GLY A 234 0.09 -21.29 0.98
CA GLY A 234 -0.19 -19.94 1.49
C GLY A 234 0.28 -19.71 2.92
N ILE A 235 0.11 -20.69 3.81
CA ILE A 235 0.64 -20.62 5.19
C ILE A 235 2.17 -20.51 5.17
N LEU A 236 2.86 -21.33 4.36
CA LEU A 236 4.32 -21.28 4.24
C LEU A 236 4.81 -19.94 3.68
N MET A 237 4.08 -19.35 2.73
CA MET A 237 4.39 -18.03 2.19
C MET A 237 4.27 -16.93 3.26
N LEU A 238 3.22 -16.95 4.08
CA LEU A 238 3.07 -16.03 5.21
C LEU A 238 4.15 -16.21 6.27
N VAL A 239 4.54 -17.45 6.57
CA VAL A 239 5.65 -17.75 7.50
C VAL A 239 6.98 -17.22 6.96
N ALA A 240 7.25 -17.44 5.67
CA ALA A 240 8.46 -16.92 5.01
C ALA A 240 8.45 -15.38 4.98
N TYR A 241 7.31 -14.75 4.74
CA TYR A 241 7.16 -13.30 4.80
C TYR A 241 7.38 -12.76 6.22
N ALA A 242 6.83 -13.40 7.25
CA ALA A 242 7.08 -13.03 8.65
C ALA A 242 8.57 -13.17 9.02
N GLY A 243 9.23 -14.22 8.53
CA GLY A 243 10.68 -14.39 8.65
C GLY A 243 11.46 -13.26 7.95
N CYS A 244 11.00 -12.83 6.77
CA CYS A 244 11.56 -11.67 6.08
C CYS A 244 11.37 -10.38 6.87
N LEU A 245 10.17 -10.11 7.41
CA LEU A 245 9.94 -8.94 8.26
C LEU A 245 10.85 -8.95 9.50
N PHE A 246 11.05 -10.11 10.13
CA PHE A 246 12.01 -10.23 11.24
C PHE A 246 13.46 -9.98 10.79
N PHE A 247 13.81 -10.44 9.59
CA PHE A 247 15.10 -10.18 8.98
C PHE A 247 15.32 -8.67 8.75
N GLN A 248 14.35 -8.00 8.12
CA GLN A 248 14.36 -6.58 7.75
C GLN A 248 14.31 -5.66 8.97
N LEU A 249 13.43 -5.92 9.92
CA LEU A 249 13.16 -4.98 11.02
C LEU A 249 14.06 -5.18 12.24
N ASN A 250 14.73 -6.33 12.35
CA ASN A 250 15.52 -6.68 13.52
C ASN A 250 16.96 -7.08 13.15
N THR A 251 17.18 -8.26 12.55
CA THR A 251 18.54 -8.83 12.43
C THR A 251 19.46 -8.08 11.46
N HIS A 252 18.91 -7.61 10.34
CA HIS A 252 19.68 -6.98 9.26
C HIS A 252 19.16 -5.58 8.95
N ARG A 253 18.61 -4.92 9.97
CA ARG A 253 18.01 -3.59 9.90
C ARG A 253 18.89 -2.54 9.22
N GLN A 254 20.20 -2.63 9.40
CA GLN A 254 21.18 -1.74 8.76
C GLN A 254 21.14 -1.74 7.23
N ILE A 255 20.76 -2.85 6.59
CA ILE A 255 20.67 -2.94 5.12
C ILE A 255 19.48 -2.11 4.60
N PHE A 256 18.38 -2.12 5.36
CA PHE A 256 17.13 -1.47 4.97
C PHE A 256 17.05 0.00 5.43
N LEU A 257 17.64 0.32 6.60
CA LEU A 257 17.73 1.70 7.08
C LEU A 257 18.55 2.61 6.17
N ALA A 258 19.68 2.13 5.66
CA ALA A 258 20.52 2.92 4.74
C ALA A 258 19.73 3.33 3.48
N GLN A 259 18.80 2.48 3.04
CA GLN A 259 17.96 2.74 1.89
C GLN A 259 16.80 3.70 2.22
N GLU A 260 16.21 3.61 3.42
CA GLU A 260 15.20 4.58 3.92
C GLU A 260 15.82 5.99 4.10
N GLU A 261 17.06 6.07 4.57
CA GLU A 261 17.83 7.32 4.65
C GLU A 261 18.19 7.88 3.26
N ASP A 262 18.41 7.02 2.26
CA ASP A 262 18.61 7.47 0.87
C ASP A 262 17.28 7.84 0.18
N GLU A 263 16.14 7.27 0.61
CA GLU A 263 14.78 7.63 0.14
C GLU A 263 14.35 9.01 0.64
N SER A 264 14.58 9.29 1.92
CA SER A 264 14.33 10.60 2.52
C SER A 264 15.41 11.60 2.09
N ASP A 265 15.01 12.72 1.50
CA ASP A 265 15.97 13.82 1.30
C ASP A 265 16.21 14.47 2.70
N GLU A 266 17.40 15.01 3.00
CA GLU A 266 17.78 15.56 4.33
C GLU A 266 16.84 16.68 4.87
N GLU A 267 15.88 17.14 4.06
CA GLU A 267 14.87 18.15 4.37
C GLU A 267 13.46 17.59 4.65
N ASP A 268 13.24 16.27 4.54
CA ASP A 268 11.93 15.63 4.72
C ASP A 268 11.55 15.54 6.22
N VAL A 269 11.00 16.64 6.73
CA VAL A 269 10.30 16.67 8.02
C VAL A 269 8.83 16.28 7.85
N PRO A 270 8.20 15.62 8.83
CA PRO A 270 6.79 15.27 8.74
C PRO A 270 5.95 16.54 8.57
N VAL A 271 5.29 16.65 7.41
CA VAL A 271 4.51 17.82 7.01
C VAL A 271 3.15 17.82 7.73
N ILE A 272 2.65 16.64 8.09
CA ILE A 272 1.36 16.44 8.75
C ILE A 272 1.56 15.81 10.13
N GLY A 273 0.84 16.33 11.13
CA GLY A 273 0.87 15.76 12.49
C GLY A 273 0.27 14.34 12.53
N PHE A 274 0.88 13.46 13.35
CA PHE A 274 0.53 12.04 13.49
C PHE A 274 -0.98 11.72 13.54
N THR A 275 -1.73 12.38 14.43
CA THR A 275 -3.18 12.16 14.56
C THR A 275 -3.93 12.54 13.29
N SER A 276 -3.52 13.62 12.63
CA SER A 276 -4.13 14.03 11.37
C SER A 276 -3.80 13.06 10.24
N ALA A 277 -2.57 12.52 10.20
CA ALA A 277 -2.18 11.52 9.21
C ALA A 277 -3.03 10.25 9.33
N ILE A 278 -3.29 9.77 10.55
CA ILE A 278 -4.17 8.61 10.80
C ILE A 278 -5.61 8.89 10.34
N ILE A 279 -6.17 10.06 10.69
CA ILE A 279 -7.55 10.42 10.28
C ILE A 279 -7.67 10.45 8.76
N TRP A 280 -6.71 11.08 8.08
CA TRP A 280 -6.69 11.11 6.62
C TRP A 280 -6.48 9.74 6.00
N LEU A 281 -5.60 8.92 6.58
CA LEU A 281 -5.36 7.55 6.10
C LEU A 281 -6.66 6.74 6.13
N LEU A 282 -7.38 6.78 7.24
CA LEU A 282 -8.68 6.12 7.37
C LEU A 282 -9.71 6.67 6.37
N GLY A 283 -9.77 7.99 6.21
CA GLY A 283 -10.65 8.63 5.24
C GLY A 283 -10.39 8.20 3.79
N MET A 284 -9.12 8.22 3.36
CA MET A 284 -8.74 7.78 2.02
C MET A 284 -9.00 6.27 1.82
N THR A 285 -8.74 5.47 2.84
CA THR A 285 -9.01 4.02 2.83
C THR A 285 -10.51 3.73 2.62
N ILE A 286 -11.40 4.51 3.25
CA ILE A 286 -12.85 4.38 3.05
C ILE A 286 -13.24 4.75 1.61
N ILE A 287 -12.69 5.83 1.06
CA ILE A 287 -12.97 6.24 -0.32
C ILE A 287 -12.46 5.19 -1.31
N ILE A 288 -11.27 4.63 -1.08
CA ILE A 288 -10.74 3.50 -1.85
C ILE A 288 -11.69 2.31 -1.80
N ALA A 289 -12.20 1.95 -0.61
CA ALA A 289 -13.17 0.86 -0.49
C ALA A 289 -14.45 1.12 -1.31
N ILE A 290 -14.96 2.36 -1.31
CA ILE A 290 -16.13 2.73 -2.11
C ILE A 290 -15.83 2.60 -3.61
N LEU A 291 -14.69 3.13 -4.09
CA LEU A 291 -14.33 3.05 -5.50
C LEU A 291 -13.99 1.62 -5.94
N SER A 292 -13.35 0.83 -5.08
CA SER A 292 -13.07 -0.58 -5.34
C SER A 292 -14.35 -1.40 -5.45
N GLU A 293 -15.38 -1.10 -4.64
CA GLU A 293 -16.71 -1.73 -4.80
C GLU A 293 -17.34 -1.38 -6.16
N TYR A 294 -17.20 -0.12 -6.60
CA TYR A 294 -17.66 0.30 -7.92
C TYR A 294 -16.89 -0.42 -9.03
N ILE A 295 -15.57 -0.52 -8.93
CA ILE A 295 -14.71 -1.24 -9.89
C ILE A 295 -15.18 -2.70 -10.01
N VAL A 296 -15.30 -3.41 -8.89
CA VAL A 296 -15.70 -4.83 -8.82
C VAL A 296 -17.10 -5.03 -9.41
N SER A 297 -18.06 -4.16 -9.09
CA SER A 297 -19.44 -4.28 -9.57
C SER A 297 -19.68 -3.85 -11.03
N THR A 298 -18.72 -3.16 -11.65
CA THR A 298 -18.86 -2.60 -13.01
C THR A 298 -17.88 -3.18 -14.01
N ILE A 299 -16.99 -4.08 -13.59
CA ILE A 299 -15.93 -4.63 -14.45
C ILE A 299 -16.49 -5.44 -15.62
N GLU A 300 -17.57 -6.22 -15.42
CA GLU A 300 -18.23 -6.94 -16.50
C GLU A 300 -18.89 -5.99 -17.51
N ALA A 301 -19.59 -4.97 -17.02
CA ALA A 301 -20.22 -3.97 -17.88
C ALA A 301 -19.19 -3.16 -18.68
N ALA A 302 -18.04 -2.84 -18.08
CA ALA A 302 -16.92 -2.22 -18.76
C ALA A 302 -16.33 -3.14 -19.83
N SER A 303 -16.17 -4.43 -19.51
CA SER A 303 -15.71 -5.45 -20.46
C SER A 303 -16.61 -5.54 -21.70
N GLU A 304 -17.93 -5.62 -21.50
CA GLU A 304 -18.90 -5.71 -22.59
C GLU A 304 -18.94 -4.43 -23.43
N SER A 305 -18.95 -3.25 -22.78
CA SER A 305 -19.02 -1.95 -23.45
C SER A 305 -17.76 -1.63 -24.26
N TRP A 306 -16.58 -1.95 -23.74
CA TRP A 306 -15.30 -1.68 -24.40
C TRP A 306 -14.87 -2.78 -25.37
N GLY A 307 -15.50 -3.96 -25.31
CA GLY A 307 -15.10 -5.13 -26.10
C GLY A 307 -13.73 -5.67 -25.69
N ILE A 308 -13.36 -5.51 -24.42
CA ILE A 308 -12.07 -5.93 -23.85
C ILE A 308 -12.33 -7.02 -22.81
N PRO A 309 -11.59 -8.14 -22.78
CA PRO A 309 -11.83 -9.20 -21.79
C PRO A 309 -11.63 -8.73 -20.35
N VAL A 310 -12.52 -9.12 -19.42
CA VAL A 310 -12.39 -8.89 -17.95
C VAL A 310 -10.98 -9.26 -17.48
N ARG A 311 -10.45 -10.39 -17.95
CA ARG A 311 -9.11 -10.86 -17.63
C ARG A 311 -8.01 -9.87 -18.01
N PHE A 312 -8.09 -9.23 -19.17
CA PHE A 312 -7.12 -8.17 -19.55
C PHE A 312 -7.28 -6.94 -18.67
N ILE A 313 -8.53 -6.53 -18.41
CA ILE A 313 -8.82 -5.39 -17.51
C ILE A 313 -8.21 -5.65 -16.13
N SER A 314 -8.42 -6.84 -15.56
CA SER A 314 -7.90 -7.20 -14.25
C SER A 314 -6.38 -7.34 -14.19
N VAL A 315 -5.73 -7.96 -15.18
CA VAL A 315 -4.28 -8.19 -15.17
C VAL A 315 -3.48 -6.94 -15.57
N ILE A 316 -4.03 -6.07 -16.42
CA ILE A 316 -3.28 -4.95 -17.01
C ILE A 316 -3.79 -3.60 -16.50
N LEU A 317 -5.09 -3.32 -16.59
CA LEU A 317 -5.60 -1.97 -16.29
C LEU A 317 -5.69 -1.68 -14.78
N LEU A 318 -6.22 -2.61 -13.98
CA LEU A 318 -6.34 -2.42 -12.53
C LEU A 318 -4.99 -2.15 -11.85
N PRO A 319 -3.92 -2.92 -12.13
CA PRO A 319 -2.62 -2.71 -11.51
C PRO A 319 -1.93 -1.42 -11.92
N ILE A 320 -2.17 -0.91 -13.13
CA ILE A 320 -1.62 0.39 -13.54
C ILE A 320 -2.18 1.49 -12.64
N ALA A 321 -3.46 1.41 -12.27
CA ALA A 321 -4.08 2.39 -11.39
C ALA A 321 -3.70 2.21 -9.92
N GLY A 322 -3.71 0.98 -9.42
CA GLY A 322 -3.35 0.65 -8.03
C GLY A 322 -1.89 1.01 -7.72
N ASN A 323 -0.98 0.65 -8.62
CA ASN A 323 0.46 0.87 -8.43
C ASN A 323 0.94 2.22 -8.97
N ALA A 324 0.04 3.12 -9.41
CA ALA A 324 0.43 4.36 -10.10
C ALA A 324 1.39 5.24 -9.26
N ALA A 325 1.17 5.27 -7.95
CA ALA A 325 2.01 6.00 -7.00
C ALA A 325 3.43 5.43 -6.94
N GLU A 326 3.54 4.12 -6.70
CA GLU A 326 4.81 3.39 -6.66
C GLU A 326 5.53 3.51 -8.00
N HIS A 327 4.78 3.46 -9.11
CA HIS A 327 5.29 3.63 -10.45
C HIS A 327 5.93 5.00 -10.66
N ALA A 328 5.21 6.07 -10.31
CA ALA A 328 5.73 7.43 -10.39
C ALA A 328 6.96 7.63 -9.49
N GLY A 329 6.90 7.16 -8.25
CA GLY A 329 8.00 7.24 -7.28
C GLY A 329 9.26 6.53 -7.78
N ALA A 330 9.13 5.29 -8.23
CA ALA A 330 10.24 4.49 -8.77
C ALA A 330 10.92 5.19 -9.96
N ILE A 331 10.15 5.77 -10.90
CA ILE A 331 10.71 6.53 -12.02
C ILE A 331 11.46 7.78 -11.54
N ILE A 332 10.91 8.50 -10.56
CA ILE A 332 11.54 9.70 -9.99
C ILE A 332 12.88 9.35 -9.34
N PHE A 333 12.94 8.28 -8.55
CA PHE A 333 14.20 7.82 -7.95
C PHE A 333 15.22 7.38 -8.99
N ALA A 334 14.76 6.73 -10.06
CA ALA A 334 15.62 6.39 -11.19
C ALA A 334 16.19 7.62 -11.90
N PHE A 335 15.40 8.70 -12.06
CA PHE A 335 15.90 9.99 -12.56
C PHE A 335 16.92 10.63 -11.61
N LYS A 336 16.71 10.53 -10.29
CA LYS A 336 17.68 10.96 -9.27
C LYS A 336 18.93 10.07 -9.19
N ASN A 337 19.06 9.05 -10.06
CA ASN A 337 20.18 8.11 -10.07
C ASN A 337 20.28 7.26 -8.79
N LYS A 338 19.15 7.09 -8.08
CA LYS A 338 18.99 6.27 -6.88
C LYS A 338 18.28 4.96 -7.28
N ILE A 339 18.99 4.07 -7.97
CA ILE A 339 18.39 2.86 -8.57
C ILE A 339 18.14 1.75 -7.53
N ASP A 340 18.92 1.71 -6.46
CA ASP A 340 18.72 0.74 -5.37
C ASP A 340 17.34 0.93 -4.71
N ILE A 341 16.94 2.19 -4.53
CA ILE A 341 15.60 2.60 -4.11
C ILE A 341 14.53 2.13 -5.09
N THR A 342 14.75 2.37 -6.38
CA THR A 342 13.81 1.95 -7.45
C THR A 342 13.57 0.43 -7.41
N LEU A 343 14.63 -0.35 -7.18
CA LEU A 343 14.55 -1.80 -7.01
C LEU A 343 13.84 -2.18 -5.73
N GLY A 344 14.10 -1.47 -4.63
CA GLY A 344 13.42 -1.66 -3.36
C GLY A 344 11.91 -1.47 -3.46
N VAL A 345 11.46 -0.36 -4.05
CA VAL A 345 10.04 -0.05 -4.26
C VAL A 345 9.37 -1.11 -5.13
N SER A 346 9.93 -1.38 -6.33
CA SER A 346 9.34 -2.32 -7.29
C SER A 346 9.36 -3.79 -6.81
N LEU A 347 10.53 -4.32 -6.44
CA LEU A 347 10.65 -5.72 -6.01
C LEU A 347 10.05 -5.94 -4.62
N GLY A 348 10.13 -4.94 -3.74
CA GLY A 348 9.51 -4.97 -2.41
C GLY A 348 8.00 -5.09 -2.50
N SER A 349 7.35 -4.21 -3.27
CA SER A 349 5.90 -4.26 -3.49
C SER A 349 5.48 -5.57 -4.16
N ALA A 350 6.17 -6.00 -5.23
CA ALA A 350 5.90 -7.30 -5.87
C ALA A 350 6.03 -8.49 -4.88
N THR A 351 7.03 -8.46 -4.00
CA THR A 351 7.22 -9.49 -2.96
C THR A 351 6.11 -9.43 -1.92
N GLN A 352 5.69 -8.25 -1.47
CA GLN A 352 4.61 -8.07 -0.50
C GLN A 352 3.28 -8.59 -1.07
N ILE A 353 2.95 -8.25 -2.31
CA ILE A 353 1.73 -8.73 -2.94
C ILE A 353 1.74 -10.26 -3.07
N SER A 354 2.87 -10.82 -3.52
CA SER A 354 3.01 -12.26 -3.73
C SER A 354 3.02 -13.04 -2.41
N MET A 355 3.79 -12.59 -1.41
CA MET A 355 4.07 -13.35 -0.19
C MET A 355 3.18 -13.00 1.00
N PHE A 356 2.45 -11.89 0.94
CA PHE A 356 1.53 -11.44 1.99
C PHE A 356 0.10 -11.28 1.49
N VAL A 357 -0.16 -10.41 0.51
CA VAL A 357 -1.54 -10.07 0.10
C VAL A 357 -2.26 -11.27 -0.51
N MET A 358 -1.63 -11.97 -1.45
CA MET A 358 -2.17 -13.17 -2.09
C MET A 358 -2.49 -14.29 -1.08
N PRO A 359 -1.53 -14.74 -0.22
CA PRO A 359 -1.84 -15.78 0.74
C PRO A 359 -2.77 -15.32 1.86
N LEU A 360 -2.77 -14.03 2.23
CA LEU A 360 -3.78 -13.49 3.15
C LEU A 360 -5.18 -13.62 2.55
N ALA A 361 -5.38 -13.20 1.29
CA ALA A 361 -6.65 -13.37 0.59
C ALA A 361 -7.09 -14.84 0.52
N LEU A 362 -6.14 -15.76 0.29
CA LEU A 362 -6.38 -17.20 0.32
C LEU A 362 -6.90 -17.69 1.69
N ILE A 363 -6.30 -17.22 2.79
CA ILE A 363 -6.74 -17.58 4.15
C ILE A 363 -8.10 -16.97 4.46
N VAL A 364 -8.35 -15.70 4.08
CA VAL A 364 -9.66 -15.07 4.24
C VAL A 364 -10.74 -15.84 3.46
N ALA A 365 -10.43 -16.27 2.23
CA ALA A 365 -11.34 -17.10 1.44
C ALA A 365 -11.64 -18.44 2.14
N TRP A 366 -10.62 -19.06 2.74
CA TRP A 366 -10.81 -20.28 3.52
C TRP A 366 -11.73 -20.07 4.72
N VAL A 367 -11.57 -18.97 5.47
CA VAL A 367 -12.45 -18.62 6.60
C VAL A 367 -13.88 -18.32 6.14
N LYS A 368 -14.05 -17.66 4.99
CA LYS A 368 -15.37 -17.40 4.36
C LYS A 368 -16.03 -18.67 3.81
N GLY A 369 -15.30 -19.79 3.72
CA GLY A 369 -15.78 -21.03 3.11
C GLY A 369 -15.79 -21.02 1.59
N VAL A 370 -15.06 -20.08 0.97
CA VAL A 370 -14.93 -19.97 -0.49
C VAL A 370 -13.71 -20.77 -0.97
N ASN A 371 -13.89 -21.53 -2.04
CA ASN A 371 -12.85 -22.37 -2.62
C ASN A 371 -11.94 -21.55 -3.54
N MET A 372 -11.04 -20.77 -2.95
CA MET A 372 -9.93 -20.14 -3.65
C MET A 372 -8.67 -20.99 -3.45
N GLY A 373 -7.94 -21.30 -4.53
CA GLY A 373 -6.63 -21.95 -4.51
C GLY A 373 -5.56 -21.10 -5.20
N LEU A 374 -4.30 -21.53 -5.13
CA LEU A 374 -3.17 -20.93 -5.90
C LEU A 374 -3.05 -21.57 -7.29
N ASP A 375 -4.15 -22.12 -7.78
CA ASP A 375 -4.24 -22.92 -8.98
C ASP A 375 -4.55 -22.06 -10.22
N PHE A 376 -3.65 -21.12 -10.48
CA PHE A 376 -3.67 -20.25 -11.67
C PHE A 376 -3.69 -21.06 -12.97
N SER A 377 -4.21 -20.46 -14.04
CA SER A 377 -4.14 -21.09 -15.36
C SER A 377 -2.71 -21.10 -15.91
N LEU A 378 -2.43 -21.99 -16.86
CA LEU A 378 -1.09 -22.13 -17.42
C LEU A 378 -0.50 -20.81 -17.95
N LEU A 379 -1.33 -19.98 -18.59
CA LEU A 379 -0.91 -18.66 -19.08
C LEU A 379 -0.51 -17.71 -17.94
N GLU A 380 -1.30 -17.69 -16.85
CA GLU A 380 -1.01 -16.85 -15.68
C GLU A 380 0.29 -17.27 -15.01
N THR A 381 0.47 -18.57 -14.77
CA THR A 381 1.69 -19.12 -14.16
C THR A 381 2.89 -18.95 -15.06
N ALA A 382 2.78 -19.20 -16.37
CA ALA A 382 3.87 -19.00 -17.31
C ALA A 382 4.29 -17.53 -17.38
N SER A 383 3.33 -16.60 -17.36
CA SER A 383 3.63 -15.16 -17.32
C SER A 383 4.38 -14.77 -16.05
N LEU A 384 3.95 -15.29 -14.89
CA LEU A 384 4.63 -15.08 -13.61
C LEU A 384 6.06 -15.64 -13.61
N VAL A 385 6.24 -16.88 -14.09
CA VAL A 385 7.56 -17.50 -14.26
C VAL A 385 8.44 -16.60 -15.12
N MET A 386 7.99 -16.25 -16.32
CA MET A 386 8.76 -15.44 -17.25
C MET A 386 9.12 -14.07 -16.66
N ALA A 387 8.18 -13.42 -15.97
CA ALA A 387 8.43 -12.13 -15.33
C ALA A 387 9.52 -12.22 -14.25
N ILE A 388 9.43 -13.19 -13.35
CA ILE A 388 10.42 -13.38 -12.27
C ILE A 388 11.80 -13.72 -12.85
N PHE A 389 11.86 -14.64 -13.82
CA PHE A 389 13.13 -15.04 -14.43
C PHE A 389 13.78 -13.91 -15.23
N VAL A 390 13.04 -13.22 -16.10
CA VAL A 390 13.58 -12.10 -16.88
C VAL A 390 14.07 -10.99 -15.94
N THR A 391 13.33 -10.69 -14.88
CA THR A 391 13.76 -9.71 -13.86
C THR A 391 15.04 -10.18 -13.17
N ALA A 392 15.10 -11.42 -12.68
CA ALA A 392 16.28 -11.95 -12.01
C ALA A 392 17.52 -11.94 -12.90
N PHE A 393 17.40 -12.35 -14.17
CA PHE A 393 18.49 -12.27 -15.14
C PHE A 393 18.89 -10.84 -15.47
N THR A 394 17.92 -9.93 -15.58
CA THR A 394 18.19 -8.51 -15.85
C THR A 394 19.02 -7.88 -14.72
N LEU A 395 18.75 -8.29 -13.48
CA LEU A 395 19.45 -7.79 -12.30
C LEU A 395 20.74 -8.56 -11.98
N GLN A 396 21.06 -9.64 -12.70
CA GLN A 396 22.23 -10.48 -12.42
C GLN A 396 23.57 -9.73 -12.52
N ASP A 397 23.65 -8.70 -13.36
CA ASP A 397 24.82 -7.81 -13.39
C ASP A 397 24.55 -6.57 -12.55
N GLU A 398 25.55 -6.12 -11.77
CA GLU A 398 25.49 -4.90 -10.93
C GLU A 398 25.39 -3.58 -11.73
N LYS A 399 25.24 -3.65 -13.05
CA LYS A 399 25.09 -2.50 -13.94
C LYS A 399 23.65 -2.41 -14.44
N TRP A 400 23.11 -1.21 -14.44
CA TRP A 400 21.82 -0.89 -15.05
C TRP A 400 22.01 0.08 -16.21
N HIS A 401 21.18 -0.06 -17.23
CA HIS A 401 21.16 0.81 -18.40
C HIS A 401 19.79 0.75 -19.07
N TYR A 402 19.47 1.73 -19.91
CA TYR A 402 18.15 1.87 -20.53
C TYR A 402 17.70 0.64 -21.31
N MET A 403 18.63 -0.11 -21.92
CA MET A 403 18.27 -1.33 -22.66
C MET A 403 17.66 -2.42 -21.77
N LYS A 404 18.13 -2.58 -20.53
CA LYS A 404 17.51 -3.51 -19.57
C LYS A 404 16.06 -3.12 -19.30
N GLY A 405 15.82 -1.83 -19.13
CA GLY A 405 14.47 -1.27 -18.99
C GLY A 405 13.58 -1.51 -20.20
N LEU A 406 14.10 -1.27 -21.41
CA LEU A 406 13.35 -1.49 -22.64
C LEU A 406 12.87 -2.95 -22.78
N VAL A 407 13.75 -3.92 -22.49
CA VAL A 407 13.40 -5.35 -22.57
C VAL A 407 12.26 -5.68 -21.60
N LEU A 408 12.33 -5.22 -20.36
CA LEU A 408 11.28 -5.46 -19.36
C LEU A 408 9.93 -4.86 -19.78
N VAL A 409 9.92 -3.63 -20.30
CA VAL A 409 8.69 -2.98 -20.81
C VAL A 409 8.12 -3.76 -22.01
N LEU A 410 8.97 -4.18 -22.95
CA LEU A 410 8.52 -4.99 -24.09
C LEU A 410 7.97 -6.34 -23.65
N CYS A 411 8.58 -6.99 -22.66
CA CYS A 411 8.03 -8.22 -22.06
C CYS A 411 6.63 -7.98 -21.46
N TYR A 412 6.43 -6.87 -20.74
CA TYR A 412 5.11 -6.52 -20.20
C TYR A 412 4.08 -6.32 -21.32
N ILE A 413 4.43 -5.62 -22.40
CA ILE A 413 3.54 -5.41 -23.56
C ILE A 413 3.17 -6.73 -24.22
N VAL A 414 4.13 -7.64 -24.43
CA VAL A 414 3.87 -8.96 -25.02
C VAL A 414 2.95 -9.79 -24.14
N ILE A 415 3.20 -9.81 -22.83
CA ILE A 415 2.32 -10.50 -21.86
C ILE A 415 0.92 -9.88 -21.90
N GLY A 416 0.80 -8.55 -21.89
CA GLY A 416 -0.48 -7.84 -22.02
C GLY A 416 -1.23 -8.20 -23.29
N ALA A 417 -0.55 -8.27 -24.44
CA ALA A 417 -1.13 -8.71 -25.69
C ALA A 417 -1.65 -10.17 -25.61
N CYS A 418 -0.94 -11.08 -24.96
CA CYS A 418 -1.41 -12.44 -24.73
C CYS A 418 -2.70 -12.49 -23.89
N PHE A 419 -2.80 -11.65 -22.86
CA PHE A 419 -4.02 -11.54 -22.05
C PHE A 419 -5.18 -10.87 -22.79
N PHE A 420 -4.90 -10.00 -23.75
CA PHE A 420 -5.90 -9.37 -24.61
C PHE A 420 -6.48 -10.34 -25.64
N MET A 421 -5.62 -11.17 -26.26
CA MET A 421 -6.01 -12.07 -27.34
C MET A 421 -6.69 -13.36 -26.85
N LYS A 422 -6.55 -13.72 -25.57
CA LYS A 422 -7.17 -14.94 -25.05
C LYS A 422 -8.70 -14.75 -24.97
N ASP A 423 -9.43 -15.53 -25.77
CA ASP A 423 -10.88 -15.48 -25.86
C ASP A 423 -11.55 -15.61 -24.48
N PRO A 424 -12.64 -14.85 -24.23
CA PRO A 424 -13.49 -15.00 -23.04
C PRO A 424 -14.15 -16.38 -22.88
N SER A 425 -14.09 -17.22 -23.91
CA SER A 425 -14.87 -18.45 -24.06
C SER A 425 -14.03 -19.75 -24.17
N ALA A 426 -12.78 -19.76 -23.70
CA ALA A 426 -11.91 -20.95 -23.70
C ALA A 426 -11.48 -21.42 -22.30
#